data_AF-A0A2N0HPX4-F1
#
_entry.id   AF-A0A2N0HPX4-F1
#
_cell.length_a   1.000
_cell.length_b   1.000
_cell.length_c   1.000
_cell.angle_alpha   90.00
_cell.angle_beta   90.00
_cell.angle_gamma   90.00
#
_symmetry.space_group_name_H-M   'P 1'
#
loop_
_entity.id
_entity.type
_entity.pdbx_description
1 polymer ?
#
loop_
_entity_poly.entity_id
_entity_poly.type
_entity_poly.pdbx_seq_one_letter_code
_entity_poly.pdbx_strand_id
1 'polypeptide(L)'
;MSVLHELDELLCGDDEEYERLDLFQEADELIRQLRTADVPALLQLWQQRDLTWQQRFTQASANIDGAVLRALLAGLLQVRETPHGVFELMARLPATADASPLSEALLDYAGQAWHANPAQHRQIQISCWSCGLSGRLLKRLGFSAWKEAGL
;
A
#
# COMPACT_ATOMS: atom_id res chain seq x y z
N MET A 1 -16.34 5.81 20.52
CA MET A 1 -15.86 6.25 19.21
C MET A 1 -15.20 5.05 18.55
N SER A 2 -15.40 4.79 17.26
CA SER A 2 -14.71 3.67 16.59
C SER A 2 -13.32 4.13 16.15
N VAL A 3 -12.32 3.24 16.20
CA VAL A 3 -10.93 3.51 15.76
C VAL A 3 -10.90 4.10 14.34
N LEU A 4 -11.75 3.60 13.44
CA LEU A 4 -11.84 4.13 12.08
C LEU A 4 -12.33 5.57 12.00
N HIS A 5 -13.25 5.97 12.88
CA HIS A 5 -13.77 7.34 12.88
C HIS A 5 -12.71 8.32 13.40
N GLU A 6 -12.02 7.95 14.47
CA GLU A 6 -10.92 8.73 15.05
C GLU A 6 -9.75 8.85 14.07
N LEU A 7 -9.38 7.75 13.42
CA LEU A 7 -8.36 7.76 12.37
C LEU A 7 -8.76 8.66 11.20
N ASP A 8 -10.02 8.59 10.77
CA ASP A 8 -10.52 9.41 9.67
C ASP A 8 -10.49 10.92 10.01
N GLU A 9 -10.92 11.29 11.21
CA GLU A 9 -10.85 12.68 11.71
C GLU A 9 -9.41 13.17 11.78
N LEU A 10 -8.49 12.38 12.35
CA LEU A 10 -7.08 12.71 12.47
C LEU A 10 -6.44 12.95 11.09
N LEU A 11 -6.69 12.05 10.14
CA LEU A 11 -6.13 12.12 8.79
C LEU A 11 -6.78 13.22 7.93
N CYS A 12 -7.96 13.72 8.29
CA CYS A 12 -8.61 14.89 7.67
C CYS A 12 -8.17 16.24 8.26
N GLY A 13 -7.32 16.25 9.30
CA GLY A 13 -6.83 17.47 9.93
C GLY A 13 -6.05 18.39 8.98
N ASP A 14 -5.83 19.64 9.40
CA ASP A 14 -5.06 20.63 8.62
C ASP A 14 -3.62 20.16 8.34
N ASP A 15 -3.09 20.42 7.14
CA ASP A 15 -1.74 20.01 6.70
C ASP A 15 -0.62 20.56 7.60
N GLU A 16 -0.67 21.84 7.95
CA GLU A 16 0.37 22.46 8.77
C GLU A 16 0.32 21.95 10.21
N GLU A 17 -0.88 21.64 10.70
CA GLU A 17 -1.07 21.10 12.04
C GLU A 17 -0.64 19.63 12.13
N TYR A 18 -0.95 18.82 11.12
CA TYR A 18 -0.64 17.40 11.08
C TYR A 18 0.87 17.13 11.13
N GLU A 19 1.64 17.86 10.32
CA GLU A 19 3.10 17.72 10.31
C GLU A 19 3.74 18.30 11.57
N ARG A 20 3.26 19.47 12.04
CA ARG A 20 3.86 20.16 13.19
C ARG A 20 3.64 19.42 14.51
N LEU A 21 2.51 18.73 14.67
CA LEU A 21 2.15 18.03 15.91
C LEU A 21 2.58 16.56 15.93
N ASP A 22 3.35 16.09 14.94
CA ASP A 22 3.76 14.69 14.82
C ASP A 22 2.56 13.70 14.82
N LEU A 23 1.41 14.12 14.27
CA LEU A 23 0.18 13.30 14.26
C LEU A 23 0.33 11.99 13.47
N PHE A 24 1.45 11.83 12.74
CA PHE A 24 1.83 10.56 12.13
C PHE A 24 1.97 9.42 13.16
N GLN A 25 2.47 9.71 14.37
CA GLN A 25 2.64 8.69 15.41
C GLN A 25 1.29 8.24 15.95
N GLU A 26 0.39 9.18 16.21
CA GLU A 26 -0.98 8.89 16.64
C GLU A 26 -1.76 8.12 15.56
N ALA A 27 -1.57 8.46 14.29
CA ALA A 27 -2.12 7.71 13.18
C ALA A 27 -1.59 6.27 13.11
N ASP A 28 -0.28 6.04 13.32
CA ASP A 28 0.31 4.68 13.37
C ASP A 28 -0.28 3.87 14.53
N GLU A 29 -0.48 4.48 15.69
CA GLU A 29 -1.11 3.82 16.84
C GLU A 29 -2.57 3.43 16.58
N LEU A 30 -3.34 4.28 15.92
CA LEU A 30 -4.72 3.97 15.50
C LEU A 30 -4.73 2.88 14.42
N ILE A 31 -3.83 2.94 13.43
CA ILE A 31 -3.70 1.95 12.37
C ILE A 31 -3.34 0.57 12.95
N ARG A 32 -2.47 0.51 13.97
CA ARG A 32 -2.10 -0.73 14.66
C ARG A 32 -3.28 -1.40 15.37
N GLN A 33 -4.31 -0.64 15.74
CA GLN A 33 -5.52 -1.14 16.38
C GLN A 33 -6.56 -1.66 15.39
N LEU A 34 -6.38 -1.42 14.08
CA LEU A 34 -7.29 -1.93 13.07
C LEU A 34 -7.33 -3.46 13.08
N ARG A 35 -8.50 -4.00 12.79
CA ARG A 35 -8.72 -5.44 12.61
C ARG A 35 -9.16 -5.71 11.18
N THR A 36 -9.05 -6.96 10.75
CA THR A 36 -9.50 -7.37 9.42
C THR A 36 -10.98 -7.07 9.15
N ALA A 37 -11.80 -7.06 10.21
CA ALA A 37 -13.22 -6.68 10.14
C ALA A 37 -13.45 -5.19 9.82
N ASP A 38 -12.46 -4.33 10.07
CA ASP A 38 -12.53 -2.88 9.82
C ASP A 38 -12.17 -2.55 8.35
N VAL A 39 -11.51 -3.46 7.63
CA VAL A 39 -11.03 -3.26 6.26
C VAL A 39 -12.12 -2.89 5.26
N PRO A 40 -13.32 -3.52 5.24
CA PRO A 40 -14.37 -3.11 4.31
C PRO A 40 -14.79 -1.64 4.48
N ALA A 41 -14.90 -1.16 5.72
CA ALA A 41 -15.22 0.23 6.01
C ALA A 41 -14.05 1.17 5.67
N LEU A 42 -12.82 0.74 5.94
CA LEU A 42 -11.61 1.46 5.53
C LEU A 42 -11.53 1.65 4.01
N LEU A 43 -11.87 0.62 3.22
CA LEU A 43 -11.91 0.71 1.75
C LEU A 43 -13.01 1.65 1.22
N GLN A 44 -14.11 1.79 1.97
CA GLN A 44 -15.14 2.78 1.65
C GLN A 44 -14.63 4.20 1.92
N LEU A 45 -14.00 4.42 3.08
CA LEU A 45 -13.35 5.70 3.39
C LEU A 45 -12.28 6.05 2.37
N TRP A 46 -11.44 5.09 1.98
CA TRP A 46 -10.39 5.28 0.98
C TRP A 46 -10.92 5.86 -0.33
N GLN A 47 -12.08 5.37 -0.81
CA GLN A 47 -12.72 5.86 -2.03
C GLN A 47 -13.43 7.21 -1.86
N GLN A 48 -13.79 7.59 -0.63
CA GLN A 48 -14.47 8.84 -0.31
C GLN A 48 -13.50 9.99 -0.02
N ARG A 49 -12.27 9.66 0.38
CA ARG A 49 -11.25 10.62 0.81
C ARG A 49 -10.26 10.94 -0.31
N ASP A 50 -9.65 12.11 -0.19
CA ASP A 50 -8.73 12.64 -1.19
C ASP A 50 -7.34 12.00 -1.12
N LEU A 51 -6.47 12.43 -2.02
CA LEU A 51 -5.10 11.93 -2.12
C LEU A 51 -4.29 12.22 -0.85
N THR A 52 -4.49 13.38 -0.21
CA THR A 52 -3.76 13.77 1.00
C THR A 52 -4.05 12.81 2.15
N TRP A 53 -5.33 12.47 2.36
CA TRP A 53 -5.73 11.46 3.34
C TRP A 53 -5.07 10.10 3.07
N GLN A 54 -5.08 9.65 1.80
CA GLN A 54 -4.48 8.37 1.40
C GLN A 54 -2.97 8.37 1.63
N GLN A 55 -2.28 9.47 1.30
CA GLN A 55 -0.85 9.64 1.55
C GLN A 55 -0.51 9.54 3.04
N ARG A 56 -1.22 10.28 3.89
CA ARG A 56 -1.01 10.26 5.33
C ARG A 56 -1.25 8.87 5.93
N PHE A 57 -2.32 8.18 5.51
CA PHE A 57 -2.57 6.80 5.92
C PHE A 57 -1.37 5.89 5.55
N THR A 58 -0.91 5.95 4.30
CA THR A 58 0.18 5.08 3.84
C THR A 58 1.51 5.36 4.55
N GLN A 59 1.78 6.64 4.85
CA GLN A 59 2.96 7.07 5.59
C GLN A 59 2.94 6.54 7.04
N ALA A 60 1.78 6.64 7.70
CA ALA A 60 1.56 6.19 9.06
C ALA A 60 1.36 4.67 9.19
N SER A 61 1.31 3.91 8.09
CA SER A 61 1.10 2.44 8.11
C SER A 61 2.37 1.65 8.39
N ALA A 62 3.29 2.16 9.23
CA ALA A 62 4.59 1.52 9.43
C ALA A 62 4.47 0.21 10.22
N ASN A 63 3.58 0.17 11.22
CA ASN A 63 3.35 -0.96 12.10
C ASN A 63 1.98 -1.61 11.91
N ILE A 64 1.37 -1.45 10.72
CA ILE A 64 0.10 -2.08 10.38
C ILE A 64 0.18 -3.61 10.53
N ASP A 65 -0.86 -4.21 11.12
CA ASP A 65 -0.94 -5.66 11.26
C ASP A 65 -0.91 -6.36 9.89
N GLY A 66 -0.16 -7.46 9.80
CA GLY A 66 0.04 -8.17 8.52
C GLY A 66 -1.23 -8.73 7.91
N ALA A 67 -2.21 -9.17 8.71
CA ALA A 67 -3.48 -9.67 8.18
C ALA A 67 -4.35 -8.52 7.66
N VAL A 68 -4.36 -7.38 8.37
CA VAL A 68 -5.04 -6.15 7.93
C VAL A 68 -4.43 -5.64 6.63
N LEU A 69 -3.10 -5.52 6.56
CA LEU A 69 -2.38 -5.07 5.37
C LEU A 69 -2.71 -5.94 4.15
N ARG A 70 -2.69 -7.27 4.31
CA ARG A 70 -3.02 -8.20 3.21
C ARG A 70 -4.46 -8.06 2.74
N ALA A 71 -5.40 -7.92 3.67
CA ALA A 71 -6.81 -7.70 3.34
C ALA A 71 -7.03 -6.33 2.67
N LEU A 72 -6.36 -5.27 3.14
CA LEU A 72 -6.40 -3.94 2.55
C LEU A 72 -5.87 -3.95 1.12
N LEU A 73 -4.67 -4.51 0.90
CA LEU A 73 -4.10 -4.66 -0.45
C LEU A 73 -5.03 -5.44 -1.37
N ALA A 74 -5.59 -6.58 -0.92
CA ALA A 74 -6.53 -7.36 -1.71
C ALA A 74 -7.80 -6.57 -2.11
N GLY A 75 -8.26 -5.66 -1.25
CA GLY A 75 -9.38 -4.78 -1.53
C GLY A 75 -9.03 -3.62 -2.45
N LEU A 76 -7.87 -2.98 -2.24
CA LEU A 76 -7.39 -1.88 -3.09
C LEU A 76 -7.22 -2.33 -4.54
N LEU A 77 -6.68 -3.54 -4.78
CA LEU A 77 -6.55 -4.10 -6.14
C LEU A 77 -7.88 -4.33 -6.86
N GLN A 78 -9.02 -4.30 -6.16
CA GLN A 78 -10.36 -4.43 -6.75
C GLN A 78 -11.03 -3.09 -7.04
N VAL A 79 -10.46 -1.98 -6.55
CA VAL A 79 -10.95 -0.64 -6.85
C VAL A 79 -10.67 -0.33 -8.33
N ARG A 80 -11.68 0.16 -9.04
CA ARG A 80 -11.60 0.38 -10.51
C ARG A 80 -10.63 1.49 -10.90
N GLU A 81 -10.43 2.47 -10.02
CA GLU A 81 -9.47 3.55 -10.19
C GLU A 81 -8.11 3.11 -9.63
N THR A 82 -7.02 3.57 -10.25
CA THR A 82 -5.65 3.27 -9.81
C THR A 82 -5.48 3.71 -8.35
N PRO A 83 -5.43 2.80 -7.38
CA PRO A 83 -5.40 3.19 -5.98
C PRO A 83 -4.02 3.76 -5.67
N HIS A 84 -3.98 4.92 -5.01
CA HIS A 84 -2.73 5.44 -4.47
C HIS A 84 -2.16 4.49 -3.41
N GLY A 85 -0.85 4.54 -3.16
CA GLY A 85 -0.25 3.89 -1.99
C GLY A 85 -0.07 2.37 -2.08
N VAL A 86 -0.52 1.70 -3.15
CA VAL A 86 -0.41 0.23 -3.25
C VAL A 86 1.04 -0.22 -3.15
N PHE A 87 1.98 0.45 -3.84
CA PHE A 87 3.39 0.08 -3.81
C PHE A 87 4.05 0.40 -2.46
N GLU A 88 3.68 1.49 -1.82
CA GLU A 88 4.13 1.89 -0.50
C GLU A 88 3.68 0.87 0.56
N LEU A 89 2.40 0.44 0.49
CA LEU A 89 1.83 -0.59 1.35
C LEU A 89 2.42 -1.97 1.07
N MET A 90 2.66 -2.33 -0.20
CA MET A 90 3.38 -3.54 -0.56
C MET A 90 4.74 -3.62 0.12
N ALA A 91 5.44 -2.50 0.26
CA ALA A 91 6.75 -2.47 0.90
C ALA A 91 6.72 -2.72 2.42
N ARG A 92 5.53 -2.78 3.03
CA ARG A 92 5.30 -3.15 4.44
C ARG A 92 4.99 -4.64 4.62
N LEU A 93 4.79 -5.39 3.53
CA LEU A 93 4.62 -6.84 3.62
C LEU A 93 5.92 -7.50 4.12
N PRO A 94 5.83 -8.66 4.79
CA PRO A 94 7.00 -9.46 5.09
C PRO A 94 7.83 -9.75 3.82
N ALA A 95 9.15 -9.79 3.97
CA ALA A 95 10.09 -10.06 2.88
C ALA A 95 10.09 -11.53 2.45
N THR A 96 8.90 -12.06 2.14
CA THR A 96 8.68 -13.45 1.78
C THR A 96 7.66 -13.51 0.66
N ALA A 97 8.12 -13.93 -0.51
CA ALA A 97 7.21 -14.28 -1.59
C ALA A 97 6.48 -15.58 -1.23
N ASP A 98 5.15 -15.53 -1.23
CA ASP A 98 4.31 -16.71 -1.07
C ASP A 98 3.53 -17.01 -2.38
N ALA A 99 2.98 -18.22 -2.48
CA ALA A 99 2.14 -18.61 -3.61
C ALA A 99 0.66 -18.23 -3.40
N SER A 100 0.37 -17.24 -2.55
CA SER A 100 -1.01 -16.86 -2.26
C SER A 100 -1.66 -16.14 -3.46
N PRO A 101 -3.01 -16.17 -3.55
CA PRO A 101 -3.74 -15.38 -4.52
C PRO A 101 -3.41 -13.89 -4.49
N LEU A 102 -3.12 -13.34 -3.30
CA LEU A 102 -2.72 -11.94 -3.16
C LEU A 102 -1.39 -11.67 -3.85
N SER A 103 -0.38 -12.52 -3.68
CA SER A 103 0.91 -12.34 -4.35
C SER A 103 0.80 -12.41 -5.88
N GLU A 104 -0.04 -13.29 -6.41
CA GLU A 104 -0.31 -13.30 -7.86
C GLU A 104 -1.00 -12.01 -8.32
N ALA A 105 -2.03 -11.54 -7.59
CA ALA A 105 -2.71 -10.29 -7.91
C ALA A 105 -1.78 -9.07 -7.85
N LEU A 106 -0.88 -9.01 -6.86
CA LEU A 106 0.13 -7.96 -6.75
C LEU A 106 1.15 -8.01 -7.90
N LEU A 107 1.53 -9.21 -8.35
CA LEU A 107 2.40 -9.36 -9.53
C LEU A 107 1.70 -8.97 -10.83
N ASP A 108 0.41 -9.27 -10.97
CA ASP A 108 -0.39 -8.85 -12.14
C ASP A 108 -0.49 -7.32 -12.17
N TYR A 109 -0.81 -6.71 -11.02
CA TYR A 109 -0.85 -5.26 -10.85
C TYR A 109 0.49 -4.60 -11.17
N ALA A 110 1.59 -5.10 -10.60
CA ALA A 110 2.93 -4.57 -10.84
C ALA A 110 3.36 -4.69 -12.31
N GLY A 111 3.01 -5.80 -12.98
CA GLY A 111 3.27 -5.98 -14.40
C GLY A 111 2.48 -4.98 -15.28
N GLN A 112 1.21 -4.75 -14.97
CA GLN A 112 0.40 -3.75 -15.68
C GLN A 112 0.95 -2.33 -15.46
N ALA A 113 1.25 -1.97 -14.21
CA ALA A 113 1.82 -0.67 -13.86
C ALA A 113 3.19 -0.43 -14.54
N TRP A 114 4.02 -1.47 -14.64
CA TRP A 114 5.31 -1.42 -15.32
C TRP A 114 5.16 -0.99 -16.79
N HIS A 115 4.19 -1.57 -17.51
CA HIS A 115 3.96 -1.19 -18.91
C HIS A 115 3.27 0.15 -19.06
N ALA A 116 2.41 0.54 -18.11
CA ALA A 116 1.64 1.77 -18.18
C ALA A 116 2.45 3.03 -17.84
N ASN A 117 3.39 2.97 -16.89
CA ASN A 117 4.07 4.16 -16.38
C ASN A 117 5.56 3.93 -16.08
N PRO A 118 6.46 4.28 -17.03
CA PRO A 118 7.90 4.21 -16.83
C PRO A 118 8.43 5.02 -15.64
N ALA A 119 7.76 6.11 -15.24
CA ALA A 119 8.18 6.90 -14.09
C ALA A 119 8.08 6.13 -12.76
N GLN A 120 7.26 5.06 -12.71
CA GLN A 120 7.10 4.23 -11.52
C GLN A 120 8.04 3.03 -11.46
N HIS A 121 8.85 2.76 -12.49
CA HIS A 121 9.70 1.56 -12.59
C HIS A 121 10.57 1.34 -11.34
N ARG A 122 11.18 2.39 -10.81
CA ARG A 122 12.01 2.31 -9.60
C ARG A 122 11.20 1.98 -8.35
N GLN A 123 10.00 2.57 -8.21
CA GLN A 123 9.11 2.27 -7.08
C GLN A 123 8.63 0.82 -7.15
N ILE A 124 8.25 0.34 -8.35
CA ILE A 124 7.85 -1.05 -8.60
C ILE A 124 8.98 -2.01 -8.21
N GLN A 125 10.21 -1.73 -8.62
CA GLN A 125 11.39 -2.51 -8.26
C GLN A 125 11.56 -2.60 -6.74
N ILE A 126 11.59 -1.45 -6.05
CA ILE A 126 11.80 -1.37 -4.59
C ILE A 126 10.71 -2.14 -3.86
N SER A 127 9.44 -1.90 -4.20
CA SER A 127 8.29 -2.54 -3.54
C SER A 127 8.21 -4.04 -3.81
N CYS A 128 8.57 -4.50 -5.01
CA CYS A 128 8.62 -5.93 -5.29
C CYS A 128 9.83 -6.59 -4.61
N TRP A 129 10.93 -5.88 -4.43
CA TRP A 129 12.10 -6.40 -3.75
C TRP A 129 11.84 -6.58 -2.25
N SER A 130 11.25 -5.58 -1.60
CA SER A 130 10.97 -5.60 -0.16
C SER A 130 10.03 -6.73 0.25
N CYS A 131 9.06 -7.12 -0.60
CA CYS A 131 8.17 -8.27 -0.35
C CYS A 131 8.61 -9.59 -1.03
N GLY A 132 9.82 -9.64 -1.62
CA GLY A 132 10.39 -10.84 -2.25
C GLY A 132 9.82 -11.21 -3.62
N LEU A 133 8.95 -10.39 -4.20
CA LEU A 133 8.31 -10.63 -5.50
C LEU A 133 9.19 -10.31 -6.72
N SER A 134 10.33 -9.63 -6.57
CA SER A 134 11.18 -9.21 -7.70
C SER A 134 11.49 -10.31 -8.70
N GLY A 135 11.93 -11.49 -8.25
CA GLY A 135 12.32 -12.57 -9.17
C GLY A 135 11.14 -13.07 -10.02
N ARG A 136 9.93 -13.12 -9.44
CA ARG A 136 8.72 -13.52 -10.15
C ARG A 136 8.26 -12.44 -11.12
N LEU A 137 8.35 -11.16 -10.73
CA LEU A 137 8.04 -10.04 -11.62
C LEU A 137 9.01 -10.00 -12.81
N LEU A 138 10.32 -10.08 -12.58
CA LEU A 138 11.34 -10.14 -13.63
C LEU A 138 11.05 -11.25 -14.63
N LYS A 139 10.78 -12.48 -14.14
CA LYS A 139 10.40 -13.61 -14.99
C LYS A 139 9.16 -13.33 -15.84
N ARG A 140 8.12 -12.70 -15.25
CA ARG A 140 6.88 -12.35 -15.96
C ARG A 140 7.11 -11.27 -17.02
N LEU A 141 8.02 -10.34 -16.77
CA LEU A 141 8.42 -9.29 -17.71
C LEU A 141 9.42 -9.78 -18.78
N GLY A 142 9.95 -11.01 -18.65
CA GLY A 142 10.93 -11.57 -19.58
C GLY A 142 12.38 -11.14 -19.32
N PHE A 143 12.68 -10.63 -18.13
CA PHE A 143 14.03 -10.21 -17.72
C PHE A 143 14.66 -11.23 -16.76
N SER A 144 15.99 -11.35 -16.83
CA SER A 144 16.79 -12.13 -15.88
C SER A 144 17.26 -11.29 -14.69
N ALA A 145 17.39 -9.97 -14.86
CA ALA A 145 17.81 -9.03 -13.84
C ALA A 145 17.27 -7.61 -14.10
N TRP A 146 17.17 -6.78 -13.05
CA TRP A 146 16.72 -5.38 -13.16
C TRP A 146 17.57 -4.53 -14.11
N LYS A 147 18.88 -4.83 -14.22
CA LYS A 147 19.78 -4.18 -15.18
C LYS A 147 19.32 -4.32 -16.63
N GLU A 148 18.74 -5.46 -17.01
CA GLU A 148 18.19 -5.67 -18.35
C GLU A 148 16.91 -4.85 -18.60
N ALA A 149 16.23 -4.48 -17.52
CA ALA A 149 15.05 -3.65 -17.54
C ALA A 149 15.37 -2.12 -17.48
N GLY A 150 16.66 -1.75 -17.47
CA GLY A 150 17.10 -0.35 -17.44
C GLY A 150 17.19 0.27 -16.03
N LEU A 151 17.22 -0.55 -14.97
CA LEU A 151 17.32 -0.12 -13.56
C LEU A 151 18.61 -0.58 -12.88
#